data_AF-A0A660Z3N5-F1
#
_entry.id   AF-A0A660Z3N5-F1
#
_cell.length_a   1.000
_cell.length_b   1.000
_cell.length_c   1.000
_cell.angle_alpha   90.00
_cell.angle_beta   90.00
_cell.angle_gamma   90.00
#
_symmetry.space_group_name_H-M   'P 1'
#
loop_
_entity.id
_entity.type
_entity.pdbx_description
1 polymer ?
#
loop_
_entity_poly.entity_id
_entity_poly.type
_entity_poly.pdbx_seq_one_letter_code
_entity_poly.pdbx_strand_id
1 'polypeptide(L)'
;NAGLKKFIKYLQDEDKETERPYSSRYIGSMVADIHRNLLYGGLFMYPSDSRNPHGKLRLQYECNPMAFIIEQAGGRASDGFNRILELQPEQIHQRTPIFIGSEDDVKMVEKFIAEAEVTASK
;
A
#
# COMPACT_ATOMS: atom_id res chain seq x y z
N ASN A 1 -6.02 2.32 -11.55
CA ASN A 1 -6.16 3.51 -10.69
C ASN A 1 -5.25 4.63 -11.21
N ALA A 2 -5.80 5.81 -11.55
CA ALA A 2 -5.03 6.94 -12.08
C ALA A 2 -4.16 7.63 -11.02
N GLY A 3 -4.63 7.69 -9.77
CA GLY A 3 -3.88 8.22 -8.63
C GLY A 3 -2.61 7.44 -8.36
N LEU A 4 -2.70 6.10 -8.35
CA LEU A 4 -1.53 5.24 -8.18
C LEU A 4 -0.47 5.45 -9.28
N LYS A 5 -0.89 5.65 -10.53
CA LYS A 5 0.06 5.95 -11.63
C LYS A 5 0.78 7.29 -11.40
N LYS A 6 0.06 8.31 -10.92
CA LYS A 6 0.65 9.60 -10.55
C LYS A 6 1.60 9.46 -9.37
N PHE A 7 1.24 8.67 -8.35
CA PHE A 7 2.10 8.39 -7.21
C PHE A 7 3.40 7.68 -7.61
N ILE A 8 3.32 6.64 -8.45
CA ILE A 8 4.53 5.95 -8.94
C ILE A 8 5.43 6.91 -9.71
N LYS A 9 4.86 7.77 -10.56
CA LYS A 9 5.63 8.79 -11.27
C LYS A 9 6.27 9.79 -10.31
N TYR A 10 5.51 10.25 -9.31
CA TYR A 10 6.04 11.09 -8.24
C TYR A 10 7.24 10.43 -7.56
N LEU A 11 7.19 9.16 -7.16
CA LEU A 11 8.34 8.47 -6.56
C LEU A 11 9.57 8.35 -7.48
N GLN A 12 9.38 8.43 -8.81
CA GLN A 12 10.43 8.30 -9.82
C GLN A 12 11.05 9.64 -10.24
N ASP A 13 10.35 10.76 -10.04
CA ASP A 13 10.84 12.08 -10.41
C ASP A 13 12.00 12.50 -9.49
N GLU A 14 13.00 13.18 -10.04
CA GLU A 14 14.12 13.72 -9.26
C GLU A 14 13.68 14.94 -8.44
N ASP A 15 13.88 14.88 -7.13
CA ASP A 15 13.64 16.00 -6.23
C ASP A 15 14.51 15.88 -4.98
N LYS A 16 15.44 16.81 -4.84
CA LYS A 16 16.40 16.82 -3.73
C LYS A 16 15.76 17.17 -2.39
N GLU A 17 14.68 17.93 -2.37
CA GLU A 17 14.04 18.35 -1.11
C GLU A 17 13.32 17.18 -0.44
N THR A 18 12.84 16.23 -1.24
CA THR A 18 12.10 15.05 -0.77
C THR A 18 12.89 13.74 -0.91
N GLU A 19 14.21 13.85 -1.13
CA GLU A 19 15.13 12.72 -1.30
C GLU A 19 14.71 11.71 -2.39
N ARG A 20 14.08 12.20 -3.45
CA ARG A 20 13.66 11.40 -4.61
C ARG A 20 14.71 11.39 -5.72
N PRO A 21 14.85 10.28 -6.48
CA PRO A 21 13.90 9.16 -6.61
C PRO A 21 14.04 8.06 -5.56
N TYR A 22 12.95 7.34 -5.31
CA TYR A 22 12.94 6.18 -4.42
C TYR A 22 13.63 4.99 -5.08
N SER A 23 14.33 4.18 -4.28
CA SER A 23 14.87 2.91 -4.77
C SER A 23 13.76 1.86 -4.89
N SER A 24 13.63 1.22 -6.06
CA SER A 24 12.64 0.16 -6.28
C SER A 24 13.20 -1.22 -5.95
N ARG A 25 12.47 -2.02 -5.17
CA ARG A 25 12.79 -3.41 -4.84
C ARG A 25 11.50 -4.24 -4.77
N TYR A 26 11.51 -5.41 -5.39
CA TYR A 26 10.40 -6.35 -5.35
C TYR A 26 10.94 -7.79 -5.42
N ILE A 27 10.92 -8.50 -4.29
CA ILE A 27 11.40 -9.89 -4.19
C ILE A 27 10.34 -10.84 -4.74
N GLY A 28 9.05 -10.48 -4.61
CA GLY A 28 7.94 -11.34 -5.01
C GLY A 28 7.47 -12.27 -3.88
N SER A 29 7.94 -12.04 -2.66
CA SER A 29 7.47 -12.69 -1.43
C SER A 29 7.03 -11.59 -0.47
N MET A 30 5.73 -11.53 -0.16
CA MET A 30 5.15 -10.53 0.74
C MET A 30 5.93 -10.45 2.06
N VAL A 31 6.30 -11.60 2.62
CA VAL A 31 7.05 -11.67 3.88
C VAL A 31 8.43 -11.05 3.75
N ALA A 32 9.19 -11.40 2.70
CA ALA A 32 10.53 -10.89 2.51
C ALA A 32 10.54 -9.38 2.20
N ASP A 33 9.58 -8.92 1.39
CA ASP A 33 9.46 -7.51 1.03
C ASP A 33 9.05 -6.64 2.23
N ILE A 34 8.07 -7.09 3.03
CA ILE A 34 7.64 -6.35 4.22
C ILE A 34 8.72 -6.39 5.32
N HIS A 35 9.39 -7.52 5.52
CA HIS A 35 10.48 -7.60 6.51
C HIS A 35 11.63 -6.64 6.18
N ARG A 36 11.99 -6.50 4.90
CA ARG A 36 12.97 -5.50 4.47
C ARG A 36 12.49 -4.08 4.80
N ASN A 37 11.25 -3.74 4.44
CA ASN A 37 10.72 -2.39 4.69
C ASN A 37 10.56 -2.11 6.19
N LEU A 38 10.34 -3.12 7.02
CA LEU A 38 10.33 -2.97 8.48
C LEU A 38 11.70 -2.54 9.04
N LEU A 39 12.80 -2.96 8.40
CA LEU A 39 14.16 -2.61 8.83
C LEU A 39 14.66 -1.29 8.22
N TYR A 40 14.30 -1.00 6.97
CA TYR A 40 14.87 0.11 6.20
C TYR A 40 13.89 1.23 5.91
N GLY A 41 12.63 1.08 6.29
CA GLY A 41 11.53 1.94 5.86
C GLY A 41 11.09 1.68 4.42
N GLY A 42 10.09 2.44 3.99
CA GLY A 42 9.53 2.39 2.65
C GLY A 42 8.16 1.72 2.61
N LEU A 43 7.66 1.53 1.39
CA LEU A 43 6.30 1.10 1.11
C LEU A 43 6.27 -0.19 0.29
N PHE A 44 5.45 -1.15 0.72
CA PHE A 44 5.05 -2.30 -0.08
C PHE A 44 3.63 -2.06 -0.61
N MET A 45 3.41 -2.31 -1.89
CA MET A 45 2.12 -2.13 -2.55
C MET A 45 1.72 -3.37 -3.32
N TYR A 46 0.47 -3.81 -3.12
CA TYR A 46 -0.19 -4.82 -3.92
C TYR A 46 -1.61 -4.34 -4.27
N PRO A 47 -1.74 -3.41 -5.24
CA PRO A 47 -3.02 -2.83 -5.61
C PRO A 47 -3.92 -3.83 -6.34
N SER A 48 -5.19 -3.47 -6.56
CA SER A 48 -6.07 -4.17 -7.49
C SER A 48 -5.60 -4.02 -8.94
N ASP A 49 -5.89 -5.03 -9.75
CA ASP A 49 -5.64 -5.03 -11.20
C ASP A 49 -6.87 -5.53 -11.98
N SER A 50 -6.82 -5.52 -13.31
CA SER A 50 -7.94 -5.94 -14.16
C SER A 50 -8.34 -7.41 -13.98
N ARG A 51 -7.42 -8.26 -13.48
CA ARG A 51 -7.68 -9.68 -13.22
C ARG A 51 -8.12 -9.93 -11.77
N ASN A 52 -7.79 -9.01 -10.87
CA ASN A 52 -8.02 -9.08 -9.43
C ASN A 52 -8.59 -7.73 -8.95
N PRO A 53 -9.86 -7.43 -9.27
CA PRO A 53 -10.48 -6.14 -8.96
C PRO A 53 -10.55 -5.85 -7.46
N HIS A 54 -10.59 -6.90 -6.63
CA HIS A 54 -10.56 -6.82 -5.17
C HIS A 54 -9.17 -7.09 -4.57
N GLY A 55 -8.10 -6.94 -5.36
CA GLY A 55 -6.75 -7.31 -4.95
C GLY A 55 -6.51 -8.83 -4.95
N LYS A 56 -5.28 -9.21 -4.68
CA LYS A 56 -4.81 -10.60 -4.81
C LYS A 56 -4.57 -11.30 -3.47
N LEU A 57 -4.16 -10.55 -2.46
CA LEU A 57 -3.77 -11.06 -1.14
C LEU A 57 -5.01 -11.19 -0.25
N ARG A 58 -5.01 -12.17 0.66
CA ARG A 58 -6.16 -12.48 1.52
C ARG A 58 -6.12 -11.67 2.79
N LEU A 59 -7.26 -11.07 3.10
CA LEU A 59 -7.44 -10.21 4.26
C LEU A 59 -7.05 -10.94 5.55
N GLN A 60 -7.60 -12.15 5.77
CA GLN A 60 -7.49 -12.86 7.05
C GLN A 60 -6.08 -13.33 7.41
N TYR A 61 -5.35 -13.89 6.46
CA TYR A 61 -4.12 -14.63 6.73
C TYR A 61 -2.91 -14.15 5.91
N GLU A 62 -3.05 -13.08 5.14
CA GLU A 62 -1.92 -12.37 4.53
C GLU A 62 -1.90 -10.92 5.01
N CYS A 63 -2.99 -10.16 4.83
CA CYS A 63 -3.02 -8.73 5.12
C CYS A 63 -3.09 -8.42 6.63
N ASN A 64 -4.06 -9.00 7.36
CA ASN A 64 -4.27 -8.71 8.78
C ASN A 64 -3.04 -9.02 9.66
N PRO A 65 -2.37 -10.19 9.53
CA PRO A 65 -1.19 -10.46 10.35
C PRO A 65 -0.04 -9.48 10.08
N MET A 66 0.19 -9.14 8.80
CA MET A 66 1.27 -8.21 8.43
C MET A 66 0.95 -6.77 8.83
N ALA A 67 -0.31 -6.35 8.68
CA ALA A 67 -0.80 -5.06 9.15
C ALA A 67 -0.60 -4.91 10.65
N PHE A 68 -0.94 -5.94 11.44
CA PHE A 68 -0.73 -5.93 12.88
C PHE A 68 0.75 -5.72 13.25
N ILE A 69 1.66 -6.47 12.63
CA ILE A 69 3.11 -6.33 12.87
C ILE A 69 3.59 -4.91 12.55
N ILE A 70 3.21 -4.39 11.38
CA ILE A 70 3.70 -3.08 10.91
C ILE A 70 3.13 -1.94 11.74
N GLU A 71 1.86 -1.99 12.13
CA GLU A 71 1.27 -0.97 12.99
C GLU A 71 1.83 -1.01 14.42
N GLN A 72 2.16 -2.19 14.95
CA GLN A 72 2.89 -2.29 16.23
C GLN A 72 4.31 -1.70 16.15
N ALA A 73 4.90 -1.65 14.95
CA ALA A 73 6.17 -1.00 14.69
C ALA A 73 6.05 0.50 14.38
N GLY A 74 4.86 1.09 14.49
CA GLY A 74 4.60 2.52 14.18
C GLY A 74 4.40 2.82 12.70
N GLY A 75 4.26 1.79 11.85
CA GLY A 75 3.88 1.93 10.45
C GLY A 75 2.36 1.97 10.25
N ARG A 76 1.94 1.88 8.98
CA ARG A 76 0.52 1.89 8.59
C ARG A 76 0.24 0.81 7.55
N ALA A 77 -0.99 0.29 7.54
CA ALA A 77 -1.49 -0.61 6.52
C ALA A 77 -2.90 -0.19 6.06
N SER A 78 -3.09 0.00 4.76
CA SER A 78 -4.31 0.51 4.14
C SER A 78 -4.70 -0.31 2.90
N ASP A 79 -6.00 -0.40 2.60
CA ASP A 79 -6.51 -0.89 1.31
C ASP A 79 -6.46 0.20 0.20
N GLY A 80 -5.98 1.40 0.57
CA GLY A 80 -5.95 2.60 -0.27
C GLY A 80 -6.95 3.67 0.20
N PHE A 81 -7.94 3.28 1.01
CA PHE A 81 -9.00 4.16 1.52
C PHE A 81 -9.25 3.95 3.03
N ASN A 82 -9.19 2.71 3.50
CA ASN A 82 -9.48 2.30 4.86
C ASN A 82 -8.29 1.54 5.46
N ARG A 83 -8.15 1.63 6.79
CA ARG A 83 -7.14 0.88 7.54
C ARG A 83 -7.45 -0.62 7.50
N ILE A 84 -6.44 -1.45 7.22
CA ILE A 84 -6.62 -2.90 7.05
C ILE A 84 -7.25 -3.56 8.29
N LEU A 85 -6.80 -3.20 9.49
CA LEU A 85 -7.30 -3.79 10.73
C LEU A 85 -8.71 -3.33 11.14
N GLU A 86 -9.28 -2.35 10.44
CA GLU A 86 -10.65 -1.86 10.66
C GLU A 86 -11.66 -2.49 9.68
N LEU A 87 -11.17 -3.22 8.67
CA LEU A 87 -12.03 -3.92 7.72
C LEU A 87 -12.75 -5.09 8.38
N GLN A 88 -14.09 -5.05 8.34
CA GLN A 88 -14.92 -6.18 8.75
C GLN A 88 -14.92 -7.25 7.64
N PRO A 89 -14.47 -8.48 7.90
CA PRO A 89 -14.40 -9.52 6.89
C PRO A 89 -15.79 -10.09 6.56
N GLU A 90 -16.09 -10.24 5.27
CA GLU A 90 -17.32 -10.87 4.78
C GLU A 90 -17.15 -12.38 4.56
N GLN A 91 -15.92 -12.84 4.30
CA GLN A 91 -15.61 -14.25 4.03
C GLN A 91 -14.16 -14.61 4.39
N ILE A 92 -13.91 -15.89 4.70
CA ILE A 92 -12.60 -16.39 5.14
C ILE A 92 -11.47 -16.19 4.11
N HIS A 93 -11.80 -16.23 2.81
CA HIS A 93 -10.83 -16.08 1.71
C HIS A 93 -10.96 -14.72 1.00
N GLN A 94 -11.54 -13.72 1.67
CA GLN A 94 -11.69 -12.37 1.13
C GLN A 94 -10.33 -11.82 0.72
N ARG A 95 -10.27 -11.23 -0.47
CA ARG A 95 -9.08 -10.54 -0.96
C ARG A 95 -9.22 -9.04 -0.76
N THR A 96 -8.10 -8.36 -0.60
CA THR A 96 -8.05 -6.90 -0.54
C THR A 96 -6.77 -6.39 -1.20
N PRO A 97 -6.78 -5.20 -1.84
CA PRO A 97 -5.54 -4.47 -2.09
C PRO A 97 -4.83 -4.11 -0.77
N ILE A 98 -3.52 -3.90 -0.82
CA ILE A 98 -2.77 -3.47 0.37
C ILE A 98 -1.64 -2.51 0.02
N PHE A 99 -1.48 -1.49 0.86
CA PHE A 99 -0.41 -0.52 0.90
C PHE A 99 0.10 -0.49 2.35
N ILE A 100 1.33 -0.92 2.59
CA ILE A 100 1.84 -1.19 3.94
C ILE A 100 3.32 -0.84 4.08
N GLY A 101 3.69 -0.19 5.18
CA GLY A 101 5.06 0.24 5.44
C GLY A 101 5.13 1.47 6.34
N SER A 102 6.09 2.36 6.06
CA SER A 102 6.24 3.66 6.74
C SER A 102 4.93 4.45 6.69
N GLU A 103 4.54 5.06 7.83
CA GLU A 103 3.25 5.73 7.95
C GLU A 103 3.06 6.85 6.91
N ASP A 104 4.06 7.70 6.74
CA ASP A 104 3.99 8.85 5.82
C ASP A 104 3.90 8.42 4.36
N ASP A 105 4.59 7.36 3.96
CA ASP A 105 4.53 6.81 2.60
C ASP A 105 3.13 6.25 2.29
N VAL A 106 2.52 5.56 3.27
CA VAL A 106 1.17 5.00 3.13
C VAL A 106 0.14 6.13 3.04
N LYS A 107 0.23 7.16 3.90
CA LYS A 107 -0.64 8.34 3.83
C LYS A 107 -0.48 9.08 2.50
N MET A 108 0.73 9.13 1.96
CA MET A 108 0.98 9.76 0.68
C MET A 108 0.25 9.03 -0.45
N VAL A 109 0.37 7.70 -0.56
CA VAL A 109 -0.35 6.96 -1.60
C VAL A 109 -1.88 7.04 -1.42
N GLU A 110 -2.39 7.02 -0.19
CA GLU A 110 -3.82 7.25 0.11
C GLU A 110 -4.29 8.61 -0.46
N LYS A 111 -3.51 9.68 -0.24
CA LYS A 111 -3.81 11.02 -0.76
C LYS A 111 -3.88 11.04 -2.29
N PHE A 112 -2.88 10.47 -2.96
CA PHE A 112 -2.86 10.40 -4.43
C PHE A 112 -4.05 9.61 -5.00
N ILE A 113 -4.45 8.53 -4.32
CA ILE A 113 -5.62 7.73 -4.69
C ILE A 113 -6.91 8.55 -4.51
N ALA A 114 -7.10 9.20 -3.36
CA ALA A 114 -8.28 10.00 -3.06
C ALA A 114 -8.47 11.19 -4.02
N GLU A 115 -7.40 11.92 -4.34
CA GLU A 115 -7.44 13.06 -5.28
C GLU A 115 -7.89 12.64 -6.69
N ALA A 116 -7.52 11.43 -7.12
CA ALA A 116 -7.91 10.90 -8.43
C ALA A 116 -9.40 10.54 -8.51
N GLU A 117 -9.99 9.99 -7.43
CA GLU A 117 -11.42 9.68 -7.34
C GLU A 117 -12.29 10.95 -7.37
N VAL A 118 -11.86 12.00 -6.67
CA VAL A 118 -12.55 13.31 -6.70
C VAL A 118 -12.54 13.93 -8.09
N THR A 119 -11.44 13.77 -8.84
CA THR A 119 -11.31 14.31 -10.20
C THR A 119 -12.16 13.51 -11.20
N ALA A 120 -12.31 12.19 -11.01
CA ALA A 120 -13.12 11.34 -11.88
C ALA A 120 -14.63 11.48 -11.65
N SER A 121 -15.03 11.99 -10.49
CA SER A 121 -16.44 12.23 -10.11
C SER A 121 -16.96 13.62 -10.52
N LYS A 122 -16.11 14.47 -11.13
CA LYS A 122 -16.46 15.76 -11.73
C LYS A 122 -16.55 15.65 -13.24
#